data_AF-A0A2G7GUE0-F1
#
_entry.id   AF-A0A2G7GUE0-F1
#
_cell.length_a   1.000
_cell.length_b   1.000
_cell.length_c   1.000
_cell.angle_alpha   90.00
_cell.angle_beta   90.00
_cell.angle_gamma   90.00
#
_symmetry.space_group_name_H-M   'P 1'
#
loop_
_entity.id
_entity.type
_entity.pdbx_description
1 polymer ?
#
loop_
_entity_poly.entity_id
_entity_poly.type
_entity_poly.pdbx_seq_one_letter_code
_entity_poly.pdbx_strand_id
1 'polypeptide(L)'
;MSAPSTPRPTRPLPTRPAGYAELARYSSLGRLWSMLGGAARAGRQVTLVRGDAPEVCRRRVSGYTLPNAGIFLDETRAARDLEDGFAPHPALLALLGGDPAPLRAELNAHFELRVDFVLAFTARRDLIARPELRFVPLVPGLSALPDGLTLDARRLGRDELHLLVQRACGLA
;
A
#
# COMPACT_ATOMS: atom_id res chain seq x y z
N MET A 1 6.79 -26.39 14.47
CA MET A 1 6.97 -25.17 15.29
C MET A 1 5.72 -24.32 15.15
N SER A 2 4.88 -24.26 16.18
CA SER A 2 3.67 -23.43 16.16
C SER A 2 4.07 -21.96 16.27
N ALA A 3 3.68 -21.14 15.29
CA ALA A 3 3.90 -19.70 15.36
C ALA A 3 3.23 -19.12 16.63
N PRO A 4 3.88 -18.19 17.35
CA PRO A 4 3.26 -17.56 18.51
C PRO A 4 1.98 -16.87 18.07
N SER A 5 0.84 -17.26 18.66
CA SER A 5 -0.45 -16.64 18.36
C SER A 5 -0.42 -15.19 18.83
N THR A 6 -0.30 -14.24 17.91
CA THR A 6 -0.46 -12.82 18.24
C THR A 6 -1.84 -12.63 18.86
N PRO A 7 -1.95 -12.05 20.07
CA PRO A 7 -3.24 -11.89 20.73
C PRO A 7 -4.19 -11.07 19.85
N ARG A 8 -5.44 -11.54 19.74
CA ARG A 8 -6.49 -10.88 18.95
C ARG A 8 -6.83 -9.55 19.63
N PRO A 9 -6.70 -8.40 18.95
CA PRO A 9 -7.04 -7.13 19.54
C PRO A 9 -8.56 -6.99 19.70
N THR A 10 -9.00 -6.41 20.81
CA THR A 10 -10.42 -6.34 21.21
C THR A 10 -10.90 -4.91 21.48
N ARG A 11 -10.01 -3.93 21.63
CA ARG A 11 -10.32 -2.53 21.95
C ARG A 11 -10.34 -1.67 20.67
N PRO A 12 -11.52 -1.28 20.15
CA PRO A 12 -11.62 -0.44 18.96
C PRO A 12 -11.00 0.95 19.18
N LEU A 13 -10.59 1.60 18.10
CA LEU A 13 -10.22 3.02 18.15
C LEU A 13 -11.47 3.87 18.45
N PRO A 14 -11.36 4.93 19.27
CA PRO A 14 -12.51 5.77 19.59
C PRO A 14 -13.07 6.47 18.35
N THR A 15 -12.18 6.92 17.45
CA THR A 15 -12.52 7.63 16.21
C THR A 15 -11.59 7.20 15.07
N ARG A 16 -11.96 7.58 13.83
CA ARG A 16 -11.11 7.39 12.65
C ARG A 16 -9.99 8.43 12.63
N PRO A 17 -8.70 8.03 12.65
CA PRO A 17 -7.60 8.99 12.54
C PRO A 17 -7.48 9.57 11.13
N ALA A 18 -6.79 10.71 11.00
CA ALA A 18 -6.47 11.31 9.71
C ALA A 18 -5.66 10.36 8.81
N GLY A 19 -5.91 10.41 7.49
CA GLY A 19 -5.23 9.58 6.50
C GLY A 19 -5.78 8.15 6.36
N TYR A 20 -6.74 7.73 7.19
CA TYR A 20 -7.38 6.43 7.04
C TYR A 20 -8.58 6.51 6.10
N ALA A 21 -8.59 5.62 5.10
CA ALA A 21 -9.73 5.36 4.25
C ALA A 21 -10.68 4.35 4.90
N GLU A 22 -11.98 4.51 4.66
CA GLU A 22 -12.98 3.52 5.02
C GLU A 22 -12.89 2.32 4.08
N LEU A 23 -12.85 1.11 4.62
CA LEU A 23 -12.94 -0.11 3.82
C LEU A 23 -14.35 -0.70 3.85
N ALA A 24 -14.99 -0.67 5.02
CA ALA A 24 -16.37 -1.12 5.20
C ALA A 24 -17.01 -0.46 6.43
N ARG A 25 -18.31 -0.18 6.34
CA ARG A 25 -19.16 0.24 7.47
C ARG A 25 -19.85 -0.95 8.11
N TYR A 26 -20.32 -0.77 9.35
CA TYR A 26 -21.06 -1.79 10.11
C TYR A 26 -20.34 -3.14 10.21
N SER A 27 -19.01 -3.10 10.14
CA SER A 27 -18.15 -4.27 10.18
C SER A 27 -18.11 -4.88 11.59
N SER A 28 -17.30 -5.91 11.76
CA SER A 28 -17.13 -6.63 13.02
C SER A 28 -15.66 -6.81 13.35
N LEU A 29 -15.36 -7.02 14.65
CA LEU A 29 -14.03 -7.45 15.08
C LEU A 29 -13.63 -8.76 14.40
N GLY A 30 -14.59 -9.66 14.15
CA GLY A 30 -14.37 -10.88 13.37
C GLY A 30 -13.78 -10.60 11.99
N ARG A 31 -14.30 -9.61 11.26
CA ARG A 31 -13.76 -9.20 9.95
C ARG A 31 -12.32 -8.72 10.06
N LEU A 32 -11.99 -7.90 11.06
CA LEU A 32 -10.62 -7.47 11.33
C LEU A 32 -9.72 -8.68 11.58
N TRP A 33 -10.12 -9.60 12.46
CA TRP A 33 -9.34 -10.80 12.78
C TRP A 33 -9.15 -11.71 11.57
N SER A 34 -10.16 -11.88 10.73
CA SER A 34 -10.05 -12.64 9.47
C SER A 34 -9.00 -12.04 8.55
N MET A 35 -8.93 -10.71 8.43
CA MET A 35 -7.92 -10.04 7.60
C MET A 35 -6.51 -10.15 8.18
N LEU A 36 -6.35 -9.95 9.48
CA LEU A 36 -5.04 -10.10 10.14
C LEU A 36 -4.54 -11.56 10.09
N GLY A 37 -5.43 -12.52 10.38
CA GLY A 37 -5.12 -13.94 10.30
C GLY A 37 -4.90 -14.43 8.87
N GLY A 38 -5.60 -13.84 7.89
CA GLY A 38 -5.35 -14.06 6.47
C GLY A 38 -3.96 -13.56 6.04
N ALA A 39 -3.63 -12.32 6.37
CA ALA A 39 -2.33 -11.72 6.10
C ALA A 39 -1.19 -12.56 6.69
N ALA A 40 -1.29 -12.95 7.96
CA ALA A 40 -0.29 -13.80 8.61
C ALA A 40 -0.12 -15.17 7.91
N ARG A 41 -1.23 -15.84 7.55
CA ARG A 41 -1.18 -17.11 6.79
C ARG A 41 -0.63 -16.94 5.38
N ALA A 42 -0.83 -15.78 4.76
CA ALA A 42 -0.27 -15.41 3.46
C ALA A 42 1.20 -14.96 3.55
N GLY A 43 1.86 -15.15 4.71
CA GLY A 43 3.28 -14.84 4.92
C GLY A 43 3.58 -13.35 5.15
N ARG A 44 2.55 -12.51 5.38
CA ARG A 44 2.74 -11.08 5.64
C ARG A 44 3.12 -10.83 7.09
N GLN A 45 3.90 -9.79 7.29
CA GLN A 45 4.31 -9.34 8.63
C GLN A 45 3.18 -8.52 9.25
N VAL A 46 2.63 -8.98 10.36
CA VAL A 46 1.59 -8.28 11.12
C VAL A 46 2.19 -7.78 12.43
N THR A 47 2.33 -6.47 12.58
CA THR A 47 3.02 -5.86 13.72
C THR A 47 2.15 -4.83 14.45
N LEU A 48 2.51 -4.55 15.70
CA LEU A 48 1.92 -3.45 16.45
C LEU A 48 2.35 -2.11 15.84
N VAL A 49 1.45 -1.14 15.84
CA VAL A 49 1.81 0.24 15.54
C VAL A 49 2.46 0.84 16.79
N ARG A 50 3.55 1.59 16.61
CA ARG A 50 4.29 2.20 17.72
C ARG A 50 3.36 3.01 18.62
N GLY A 51 3.41 2.76 19.92
CA GLY A 51 2.58 3.43 20.92
C GLY A 51 1.23 2.76 21.19
N ASP A 52 0.82 1.78 20.39
CA ASP A 52 -0.40 1.02 20.70
C ASP A 52 -0.14 -0.10 21.71
N ALA A 53 -1.09 -0.26 22.62
CA ALA A 53 -1.17 -1.44 23.45
C ALA A 53 -1.68 -2.66 22.64
N PRO A 54 -1.31 -3.90 23.01
CA PRO A 54 -1.67 -5.10 22.25
C PRO A 54 -3.17 -5.28 22.01
N GLU A 55 -4.02 -4.85 22.93
CA GLU A 55 -5.47 -4.97 22.80
C GLU A 55 -6.08 -3.98 21.79
N VAL A 56 -5.37 -2.93 21.38
CA VAL A 56 -5.87 -1.92 20.44
C VAL A 56 -6.06 -2.55 19.06
N CYS A 57 -7.23 -2.36 18.45
CA CYS A 57 -7.61 -2.86 17.13
C CYS A 57 -6.96 -2.08 15.98
N ARG A 58 -5.63 -1.99 16.00
CA ARG A 58 -4.80 -1.38 14.95
C ARG A 58 -3.53 -2.18 14.77
N ARG A 59 -3.22 -2.55 13.51
CA ARG A 59 -2.03 -3.34 13.15
C ARG A 59 -1.45 -2.85 11.83
N ARG A 60 -0.13 -2.85 11.74
CA ARG A 60 0.57 -2.71 10.47
C ARG A 60 0.66 -4.07 9.80
N VAL A 61 0.41 -4.10 8.50
CA VAL A 61 0.61 -5.24 7.63
C VAL A 61 1.62 -4.84 6.56
N SER A 62 2.68 -5.63 6.42
CA SER A 62 3.77 -5.38 5.47
C SER A 62 4.20 -6.64 4.73
N GLY A 63 4.86 -6.43 3.59
CA GLY A 63 5.47 -7.50 2.80
C GLY A 63 4.59 -8.04 1.69
N TYR A 64 3.50 -7.36 1.33
CA TYR A 64 2.81 -7.60 0.06
C TYR A 64 3.41 -6.73 -1.04
N THR A 65 3.66 -7.33 -2.19
CA THR A 65 4.18 -6.64 -3.37
C THR A 65 3.33 -7.01 -4.58
N LEU A 66 3.19 -6.06 -5.49
CA LEU A 66 2.44 -6.21 -6.73
C LEU A 66 3.38 -5.94 -7.91
N PRO A 67 3.72 -6.97 -8.71
CA PRO A 67 4.46 -6.76 -9.95
C PRO A 67 3.56 -6.12 -11.00
N ASN A 68 4.16 -5.59 -12.08
CA ASN A 68 3.43 -4.99 -13.20
C ASN A 68 2.43 -3.90 -12.76
N ALA A 69 2.85 -3.10 -11.79
CA ALA A 69 2.00 -2.14 -11.09
C ALA A 69 2.09 -0.71 -11.65
N GLY A 70 2.69 -0.49 -12.83
CA GLY A 70 2.88 0.83 -13.42
C GLY A 70 1.58 1.63 -13.60
N ILE A 71 0.43 0.96 -13.73
CA ILE A 71 -0.90 1.61 -13.77
C ILE A 71 -1.26 2.40 -12.48
N PHE A 72 -0.56 2.14 -11.39
CA PHE A 72 -0.75 2.86 -10.13
C PHE A 72 0.12 4.10 -10.01
N LEU A 73 0.99 4.42 -10.97
CA LEU A 73 1.80 5.64 -10.93
C LEU A 73 0.92 6.90 -10.88
N ASP A 74 1.28 7.86 -10.04
CA ASP A 74 0.77 9.22 -10.11
C ASP A 74 1.51 9.99 -11.22
N GLU A 75 1.03 9.82 -12.44
CA GLU A 75 1.61 10.45 -13.64
C GLU A 75 1.60 11.97 -13.57
N THR A 76 0.58 12.56 -12.96
CA THR A 76 0.47 14.02 -12.85
C THR A 76 1.53 14.56 -11.89
N ARG A 77 1.81 13.86 -10.80
CA ARG A 77 2.89 14.23 -9.89
C ARG A 77 4.26 13.97 -10.51
N ALA A 78 4.45 12.80 -11.13
CA ALA A 78 5.70 12.49 -11.82
C ALA A 78 6.02 13.53 -12.89
N ALA A 79 5.03 13.94 -13.70
CA ALA A 79 5.22 14.97 -14.72
C ALA A 79 5.59 16.34 -14.12
N ARG A 80 4.97 16.73 -12.99
CA ARG A 80 5.33 17.98 -12.28
C ARG A 80 6.76 17.96 -11.77
N ASP A 81 7.20 16.87 -11.15
CA ASP A 81 8.58 16.74 -10.66
C ASP A 81 9.59 16.85 -11.82
N LEU A 82 9.23 16.45 -13.04
CA LEU A 82 10.09 16.57 -14.22
C LEU A 82 10.32 18.01 -14.70
N GLU A 83 9.37 18.92 -14.46
CA GLU A 83 9.51 20.34 -14.81
C GLU A 83 10.65 21.01 -14.02
N ASP A 84 10.96 20.48 -12.82
CA ASP A 84 11.99 21.00 -11.92
C ASP A 84 13.42 20.53 -12.26
N GLY A 85 13.57 19.69 -13.30
CA GLY A 85 14.86 19.35 -13.90
C GLY A 85 15.33 17.92 -13.61
N PHE A 86 15.32 17.08 -14.64
CA PHE A 86 15.93 15.76 -14.64
C PHE A 86 16.79 15.54 -15.90
N ALA A 87 17.76 14.63 -15.81
CA ALA A 87 18.49 14.18 -16.99
C ALA A 87 17.53 13.56 -18.02
N PRO A 88 17.76 13.77 -19.33
CA PRO A 88 16.85 13.28 -20.37
C PRO A 88 16.83 11.75 -20.39
N HIS A 89 15.71 11.16 -19.95
CA HIS A 89 15.40 9.75 -20.10
C HIS A 89 14.23 9.60 -21.09
N PRO A 90 14.29 8.68 -22.09
CA PRO A 90 13.26 8.58 -23.12
C PRO A 90 11.83 8.43 -22.56
N ALA A 91 11.66 7.64 -21.50
CA ALA A 91 10.36 7.45 -20.87
C ALA A 91 9.82 8.72 -20.18
N LEU A 92 10.72 9.60 -19.68
CA LEU A 92 10.35 10.84 -19.02
C LEU A 92 10.00 11.92 -20.06
N LEU A 93 10.72 11.95 -21.18
CA LEU A 93 10.38 12.80 -22.33
C LEU A 93 9.02 12.42 -22.92
N ALA A 94 8.73 11.13 -23.04
CA ALA A 94 7.41 10.65 -23.47
C ALA A 94 6.30 11.10 -22.50
N LEU A 95 6.53 11.01 -21.19
CA LEU A 95 5.58 11.48 -20.19
C LEU A 95 5.29 12.98 -20.33
N LEU A 96 6.31 13.82 -20.54
CA LEU A 96 6.15 15.26 -20.80
C LEU A 96 5.38 15.53 -22.10
N GLY A 97 5.52 14.66 -23.09
CA GLY A 97 4.73 14.66 -24.33
C GLY A 97 3.30 14.12 -24.18
N GLY A 98 2.88 13.73 -22.96
CA GLY A 98 1.55 13.21 -22.66
C GLY A 98 1.40 11.69 -22.84
N ASP A 99 2.48 10.95 -23.10
CA ASP A 99 2.47 9.49 -23.20
C ASP A 99 3.12 8.82 -21.98
N PRO A 100 2.33 8.29 -21.02
CA PRO A 100 2.87 7.61 -19.85
C PRO A 100 3.28 6.16 -20.12
N ALA A 101 2.96 5.59 -21.30
CA ALA A 101 3.14 4.16 -21.54
C ALA A 101 4.60 3.68 -21.41
N PRO A 102 5.62 4.41 -21.92
CA PRO A 102 7.01 4.02 -21.74
C PRO A 102 7.45 4.00 -20.28
N LEU A 103 7.00 4.96 -19.47
CA LEU A 103 7.34 5.01 -18.05
C LEU A 103 6.66 3.87 -17.28
N ARG A 104 5.41 3.56 -17.61
CA ARG A 104 4.73 2.38 -17.03
C ARG A 104 5.44 1.07 -17.42
N ALA A 105 5.95 0.96 -18.64
CA ALA A 105 6.70 -0.20 -19.09
C ALA A 105 8.01 -0.37 -18.30
N GLU A 106 8.76 0.71 -18.10
CA GLU A 106 9.96 0.75 -17.27
C GLU A 106 9.66 0.31 -15.83
N LEU A 107 8.58 0.84 -15.23
CA LEU A 107 8.12 0.42 -13.90
C LEU A 107 7.76 -1.05 -13.84
N ASN A 108 7.05 -1.56 -14.86
CA ASN A 108 6.65 -2.97 -14.89
C ASN A 108 7.85 -3.92 -15.03
N ALA A 109 8.90 -3.48 -15.73
CA ALA A 109 10.10 -4.28 -15.95
C ALA A 109 11.04 -4.30 -14.73
N HIS A 110 11.16 -3.18 -14.02
CA HIS A 110 12.24 -2.98 -13.05
C HIS A 110 11.78 -2.68 -11.62
N PHE A 111 10.48 -2.47 -11.40
CA PHE A 111 9.93 -2.13 -10.09
C PHE A 111 8.76 -3.03 -9.71
N GLU A 112 8.52 -3.11 -8.41
CA GLU A 112 7.28 -3.63 -7.85
C GLU A 112 6.62 -2.55 -6.98
N LEU A 113 5.30 -2.59 -6.90
CA LEU A 113 4.58 -1.75 -5.93
C LEU A 113 4.55 -2.48 -4.60
N ARG A 114 5.26 -1.94 -3.60
CA ARG A 114 5.13 -2.41 -2.22
C ARG A 114 3.85 -1.84 -1.63
N VAL A 115 3.01 -2.72 -1.11
CA VAL A 115 1.70 -2.41 -0.56
C VAL A 115 1.73 -2.72 0.93
N ASP A 116 2.15 -1.73 1.71
CA ASP A 116 2.03 -1.76 3.16
C ASP A 116 0.75 -1.01 3.57
N PHE A 117 0.18 -1.35 4.71
CA PHE A 117 -0.96 -0.61 5.24
C PHE A 117 -1.10 -0.79 6.74
N VAL A 118 -1.75 0.18 7.39
CA VAL A 118 -2.25 0.02 8.75
C VAL A 118 -3.73 -0.28 8.69
N LEU A 119 -4.13 -1.45 9.15
CA LEU A 119 -5.53 -1.87 9.27
C LEU A 119 -6.03 -1.56 10.68
N ALA A 120 -7.23 -1.00 10.80
CA ALA A 120 -7.83 -0.72 12.09
C ALA A 120 -9.36 -0.88 12.11
N PHE A 121 -9.91 -0.96 13.32
CA PHE A 121 -11.34 -1.02 13.57
C PHE A 121 -11.75 0.04 14.61
N THR A 122 -12.86 0.73 14.37
CA THR A 122 -13.32 1.83 15.22
C THR A 122 -14.55 1.47 16.05
N ALA A 123 -14.83 2.25 17.10
CA ALA A 123 -16.02 2.12 17.93
C ALA A 123 -17.33 2.31 17.14
N ARG A 124 -17.28 3.04 16.00
CA ARG A 124 -18.39 3.18 15.04
C ARG A 124 -18.58 1.96 14.14
N ARG A 125 -17.85 0.88 14.39
CA ARG A 125 -17.84 -0.36 13.60
C ARG A 125 -17.36 -0.16 12.16
N ASP A 126 -16.49 0.80 11.94
CA ASP A 126 -15.81 0.96 10.66
C ASP A 126 -14.55 0.11 10.62
N LEU A 127 -14.38 -0.65 9.55
CA LEU A 127 -13.09 -1.18 9.14
C LEU A 127 -12.40 -0.12 8.29
N ILE A 128 -11.19 0.26 8.66
CA ILE A 128 -10.45 1.35 8.02
C ILE A 128 -9.01 0.92 7.72
N ALA A 129 -8.41 1.53 6.71
CA ALA A 129 -7.00 1.32 6.40
C ALA A 129 -6.29 2.61 6.02
N ARG A 130 -5.03 2.75 6.45
CA ARG A 130 -4.11 3.77 5.94
C ARG A 130 -3.10 3.08 5.02
N PRO A 131 -3.18 3.26 3.69
CA PRO A 131 -2.23 2.67 2.77
C PRO A 131 -0.89 3.41 2.79
N GLU A 132 0.17 2.66 2.56
CA GLU A 132 1.54 3.14 2.38
C GLU A 132 2.10 2.43 1.13
N LEU A 133 1.87 3.06 -0.02
CA LEU A 133 2.20 2.53 -1.34
C LEU A 133 3.48 3.18 -1.85
N ARG A 134 4.41 2.37 -2.35
CA ARG A 134 5.67 2.87 -2.93
C ARG A 134 6.17 1.94 -4.02
N PHE A 135 6.67 2.51 -5.11
CA PHE A 135 7.45 1.73 -6.05
C PHE A 135 8.84 1.46 -5.47
N VAL A 136 9.30 0.23 -5.57
CA VAL A 136 10.65 -0.17 -5.14
C VAL A 136 11.32 -0.95 -6.26
N PRO A 137 12.61 -0.74 -6.53
CA PRO A 137 13.32 -1.46 -7.57
C PRO A 137 13.42 -2.94 -7.20
N LEU A 138 13.19 -3.82 -8.18
CA LEU A 138 13.38 -5.27 -8.06
C LEU A 138 14.86 -5.60 -7.80
N VAL A 139 15.75 -4.90 -8.53
CA VAL A 139 17.20 -4.97 -8.39
C VAL A 139 17.74 -3.53 -8.33
N PRO A 140 18.42 -3.13 -7.23
CA PRO A 140 19.00 -1.80 -7.12
C PRO A 140 19.96 -1.51 -8.28
N GLY A 141 19.81 -0.35 -8.93
CA GLY A 141 20.65 0.08 -10.05
C GLY A 141 20.35 -0.55 -11.41
N LEU A 142 19.30 -1.38 -11.53
CA LEU A 142 18.93 -1.99 -12.81
C LEU A 142 18.12 -1.04 -13.71
N SER A 143 17.32 -0.15 -13.13
CA SER A 143 16.58 0.85 -13.92
C SER A 143 17.50 2.01 -14.28
N ALA A 144 17.31 2.54 -15.49
CA ALA A 144 17.97 3.75 -15.95
C ALA A 144 17.24 5.04 -15.49
N LEU A 145 16.15 4.91 -14.72
CA LEU A 145 15.46 6.07 -14.16
C LEU A 145 16.36 6.81 -13.15
N PRO A 146 16.28 8.15 -13.10
CA PRO A 146 17.05 8.93 -12.13
C PRO A 146 16.72 8.57 -10.68
N ASP A 147 17.74 8.43 -9.83
CA ASP A 147 17.59 8.06 -8.40
C ASP A 147 16.75 9.06 -7.58
N GLY A 148 16.66 10.32 -8.01
CA GLY A 148 15.87 11.36 -7.36
C GLY A 148 14.42 11.45 -7.81
N LEU A 149 13.98 10.64 -8.78
CA LEU A 149 12.63 10.70 -9.32
C LEU A 149 11.62 10.15 -8.32
N THR A 150 10.63 10.96 -7.95
CA THR A 150 9.55 10.51 -7.07
C THR A 150 8.60 9.58 -7.83
N LEU A 151 8.64 8.30 -7.50
CA LEU A 151 7.72 7.29 -8.03
C LEU A 151 6.63 6.99 -7.00
N ASP A 152 5.63 7.87 -6.94
CA ASP A 152 4.49 7.73 -6.04
C ASP A 152 3.31 7.03 -6.69
N ALA A 153 2.57 6.27 -5.89
CA ALA A 153 1.30 5.73 -6.34
C ALA A 153 0.20 6.81 -6.29
N ARG A 154 -0.66 6.84 -7.31
CA ARG A 154 -1.87 7.67 -7.32
C ARG A 154 -2.77 7.33 -6.14
N ARG A 155 -3.63 8.28 -5.80
CA ARG A 155 -4.69 8.03 -4.82
C ARG A 155 -5.63 6.94 -5.35
N LEU A 156 -5.82 5.90 -4.54
CA LEU A 156 -6.75 4.82 -4.84
C LEU A 156 -8.17 5.15 -4.39
N GLY A 157 -9.15 4.76 -5.21
CA GLY A 157 -10.54 4.73 -4.78
C GLY A 157 -10.75 3.73 -3.64
N ARG A 158 -11.88 3.86 -2.94
CA ARG A 158 -12.25 2.98 -1.83
C ARG A 158 -12.21 1.50 -2.23
N ASP A 159 -12.84 1.17 -3.34
CA ASP A 159 -13.04 -0.21 -3.75
C ASP A 159 -11.74 -0.84 -4.27
N GLU A 160 -10.91 -0.06 -4.98
CA GLU A 160 -9.56 -0.47 -5.40
C GLU A 160 -8.67 -0.77 -4.19
N LEU A 161 -8.66 0.14 -3.21
CA LEU A 161 -7.92 -0.05 -1.98
C LEU A 161 -8.44 -1.28 -1.22
N HIS A 162 -9.76 -1.46 -1.15
CA HIS A 162 -10.36 -2.61 -0.49
C HIS A 162 -9.91 -3.93 -1.14
N LEU A 163 -9.91 -4.00 -2.46
CA LEU A 163 -9.47 -5.17 -3.22
C LEU A 163 -7.98 -5.46 -2.98
N LEU A 164 -7.11 -4.45 -3.03
CA LEU A 164 -5.67 -4.63 -2.77
C LEU A 164 -5.42 -5.14 -1.36
N VAL A 165 -6.12 -4.59 -0.36
CA VAL A 165 -6.00 -5.04 1.02
C VAL A 165 -6.51 -6.49 1.18
N GLN A 166 -7.62 -6.86 0.52
CA GLN A 166 -8.10 -8.25 0.54
C GLN A 166 -7.09 -9.23 -0.08
N ARG A 167 -6.51 -8.88 -1.22
CA ARG A 167 -5.46 -9.69 -1.87
C ARG A 167 -4.21 -9.81 -1.01
N ALA A 168 -3.75 -8.72 -0.41
CA ALA A 168 -2.64 -8.72 0.54
C ALA A 168 -2.91 -9.64 1.75
N CYS A 169 -4.17 -9.71 2.19
CA CYS A 169 -4.64 -10.59 3.24
C CYS A 169 -4.94 -12.03 2.78
N GLY A 170 -4.77 -12.37 1.49
CA GLY A 170 -5.08 -13.71 0.96
C GLY A 170 -6.56 -14.08 1.03
N LEU A 171 -7.46 -13.10 0.88
CA LEU A 171 -8.92 -13.28 0.94
C LEU A 171 -9.63 -13.07 -0.40
N ALA A 172 -8.89 -12.74 -1.45
CA ALA A 172 -9.35 -12.49 -2.82
C ALA A 172 -8.32 -12.98 -3.82
#